data_AF-A0A858ZQV6-F1
#
_entry.id   AF-A0A858ZQV6-F1
#
_cell.length_a   1.000
_cell.length_b   1.000
_cell.length_c   1.000
_cell.angle_alpha   90.00
_cell.angle_beta   90.00
_cell.angle_gamma   90.00
#
_symmetry.space_group_name_H-M   'P 1'
#
loop_
_entity.id
_entity.type
_entity.pdbx_description
1 polymer ?
#
loop_
_entity_poly.entity_id
_entity_poly.type
_entity_poly.pdbx_seq_one_letter_code
_entity_poly.pdbx_strand_id
1 'polypeptide(L)'
;MNRIVLHIDRLVLRGIDPADTPALAAALHDALAQQLAAPGAAAVLPSLPAAARLRAGRVTLAADGDAGAHGQALGQAVARLLMPGVGT
;
A
#
# COMPACT_ATOMS: atom_id res chain seq x y z
N MET A 1 11.65 -8.03 -18.64
CA MET A 1 11.06 -8.27 -17.31
C MET A 1 11.21 -6.99 -16.50
N ASN A 2 10.10 -6.30 -16.20
CA ASN A 2 10.16 -5.10 -15.37
C ASN A 2 10.11 -5.51 -13.90
N ARG A 3 11.18 -5.25 -13.16
CA ARG A 3 11.22 -5.44 -11.71
C ARG A 3 10.89 -4.11 -11.05
N ILE A 4 9.84 -4.09 -10.24
CA ILE A 4 9.49 -2.95 -9.40
C ILE A 4 10.13 -3.17 -8.03
N VAL A 5 10.93 -2.22 -7.56
CA VAL A 5 11.48 -2.21 -6.20
C VAL A 5 10.94 -0.97 -5.50
N LEU A 6 10.11 -1.18 -4.48
CA LEU A 6 9.56 -0.11 -3.66
C LEU A 6 10.35 -0.02 -2.35
N HIS A 7 10.94 1.14 -2.08
CA HIS A 7 11.53 1.43 -0.77
C HIS A 7 10.54 2.27 0.04
N ILE A 8 10.19 1.80 1.23
CA ILE A 8 9.34 2.53 2.18
C ILE A 8 10.22 2.89 3.38
N ASP A 9 10.82 4.07 3.37
CA ASP A 9 11.70 4.52 4.46
C ASP A 9 10.94 4.62 5.80
N ARG A 10 9.67 5.04 5.74
CA ARG A 10 8.86 5.26 6.93
C ARG A 10 7.38 5.08 6.66
N LEU A 11 6.76 4.15 7.38
CA LEU A 11 5.31 4.01 7.46
C LEU A 11 4.84 4.45 8.85
N VAL A 12 3.99 5.48 8.93
CA VAL A 12 3.40 5.95 10.19
C VAL A 12 1.93 5.62 10.19
N LEU A 13 1.55 4.71 11.09
CA LEU A 13 0.17 4.32 11.33
C LEU A 13 -0.23 4.75 12.74
N ARG A 14 -1.48 5.18 12.89
CA ARG A 14 -2.06 5.57 14.18
C ARG A 14 -3.30 4.72 14.42
N GLY A 15 -3.45 4.19 15.63
CA GLY A 15 -4.58 3.33 16.00
C GLY A 15 -4.42 1.86 15.60
N ILE A 16 -3.18 1.40 15.34
CA ILE A 16 -2.84 -0.01 15.17
C ILE A 16 -2.11 -0.48 16.42
N ASP A 17 -2.45 -1.66 16.92
CA ASP A 17 -1.72 -2.28 18.02
C ASP A 17 -0.29 -2.63 17.56
N PRO A 18 0.77 -2.24 18.28
CA PRO A 18 2.13 -2.63 17.96
C PRO A 18 2.32 -4.14 17.75
N ALA A 19 1.57 -5.00 18.44
CA ALA A 19 1.62 -6.45 18.29
C ALA A 19 1.21 -6.95 16.89
N ASP A 20 0.32 -6.21 16.22
CA ASP A 20 -0.20 -6.54 14.88
C ASP A 20 0.72 -6.09 13.74
N THR A 21 1.75 -5.29 14.06
CA THR A 21 2.68 -4.71 13.08
C THR A 21 3.26 -5.73 12.09
N PRO A 22 3.72 -6.93 12.50
CA PRO A 22 4.29 -7.91 11.57
C PRO A 22 3.25 -8.46 10.58
N ALA A 23 2.06 -8.81 11.07
CA ALA A 23 0.97 -9.32 10.24
C ALA A 23 0.48 -8.25 9.25
N LEU A 24 0.37 -7.01 9.73
CA LEU A 24 0.01 -5.87 8.92
C LEU A 24 1.05 -5.58 7.82
N ALA A 25 2.34 -5.63 8.15
CA ALA A 25 3.41 -5.39 7.20
C ALA A 25 3.46 -6.45 6.09
N ALA A 26 3.23 -7.72 6.45
CA ALA A 26 3.14 -8.81 5.48
C ALA A 26 1.93 -8.63 4.54
N ALA A 27 0.75 -8.37 5.09
CA ALA A 27 -0.46 -8.16 4.30
C ALA A 27 -0.38 -6.89 3.42
N LEU A 28 0.27 -5.82 3.91
CA LEU A 28 0.57 -4.63 3.12
C LEU A 28 1.48 -4.96 1.94
N HIS A 29 2.55 -5.72 2.17
CA HIS A 29 3.47 -6.14 1.12
C HIS A 29 2.74 -6.95 0.04
N ASP A 30 1.93 -7.93 0.44
CA ASP A 30 1.21 -8.80 -0.51
C ASP A 30 0.18 -8.02 -1.32
N ALA A 31 -0.55 -7.11 -0.68
CA ALA A 31 -1.49 -6.24 -1.37
C ALA A 31 -0.78 -5.32 -2.38
N LEU A 32 0.36 -4.71 -2.01
CA LEU A 32 1.14 -3.90 -2.94
C LEU A 32 1.72 -4.73 -4.09
N ALA A 33 2.23 -5.93 -3.81
CA ALA A 33 2.75 -6.84 -4.83
C ALA A 33 1.66 -7.20 -5.85
N GLN A 34 0.44 -7.53 -5.40
CA GLN A 34 -0.69 -7.83 -6.28
C GLN A 34 -1.08 -6.63 -7.14
N GLN A 35 -1.17 -5.44 -6.53
CA GLN A 35 -1.58 -4.23 -7.25
C GLN A 35 -0.52 -3.76 -8.25
N LEU A 36 0.76 -3.86 -7.92
CA LEU A 36 1.86 -3.45 -8.80
C LEU A 36 2.18 -4.51 -9.87
N ALA A 37 1.74 -5.76 -9.68
CA ALA A 37 1.74 -6.78 -10.71
C ALA A 37 0.64 -6.57 -11.77
N ALA A 38 -0.32 -5.67 -11.54
CA ALA A 38 -1.37 -5.38 -12.51
C ALA A 38 -0.77 -4.78 -13.80
N PRO A 39 -1.27 -5.18 -14.99
CA PRO A 39 -0.84 -4.60 -16.25
C PRO A 39 -1.00 -3.08 -16.25
N GLY A 40 0.05 -2.35 -16.67
CA GLY A 40 0.04 -0.88 -16.72
C GLY A 40 0.45 -0.19 -15.41
N ALA A 41 0.45 -0.87 -14.27
CA ALA A 41 0.91 -0.30 -12.99
C ALA A 41 2.34 0.24 -13.07
N ALA A 42 3.24 -0.57 -13.66
CA ALA A 42 4.65 -0.22 -13.85
C ALA A 42 4.87 1.03 -14.72
N ALA A 43 3.91 1.39 -15.58
CA ALA A 43 4.03 2.54 -16.47
C ALA A 43 3.71 3.87 -15.75
N VAL A 44 2.95 3.82 -14.66
CA VAL A 44 2.56 5.01 -13.87
C VAL A 44 3.65 5.38 -12.86
N LEU A 45 4.39 4.40 -12.33
CA LEU A 45 5.40 4.61 -11.29
C LEU A 45 6.55 5.58 -11.66
N PRO A 46 7.10 5.61 -12.89
CA PRO A 46 8.16 6.55 -13.25
C PRO A 46 7.72 8.02 -13.22
N SER A 47 6.41 8.29 -13.27
CA SER A 47 5.88 9.65 -13.14
C SER A 47 5.88 10.16 -11.69
N LEU A 48 6.08 9.27 -10.71
CA LEU A 48 6.18 9.65 -9.31
C LEU A 48 7.57 10.22 -9.03
N PRO A 49 7.69 11.40 -8.42
CA PRO A 49 8.99 11.92 -8.01
C PRO A 49 9.64 10.98 -6.98
N ALA A 50 10.97 10.81 -7.06
CA ALA A 50 11.73 9.93 -6.17
C ALA A 50 11.57 10.25 -4.66
N ALA A 51 11.14 11.47 -4.33
CA ALA A 51 10.85 11.93 -2.96
C ALA A 51 9.34 12.13 -2.70
N ALA A 52 8.46 11.47 -3.45
CA ALA A 52 7.01 11.61 -3.30
C ALA A 52 6.57 11.17 -1.89
N ARG A 53 6.16 12.14 -1.07
CA ARG A 53 5.50 11.83 0.20
C ARG A 53 4.02 11.59 -0.06
N LEU A 54 3.63 10.32 -0.08
CA LEU A 54 2.22 9.94 -0.20
C LEU A 54 1.51 10.07 1.14
N ARG A 55 0.38 10.78 1.15
CA ARG A 55 -0.53 10.86 2.30
C ARG A 55 -1.84 10.19 1.95
N ALA A 56 -2.11 9.05 2.58
CA ALA A 56 -3.35 8.27 2.40
C ALA A 56 -4.60 8.88 3.04
N GLY A 57 -4.49 10.03 3.70
CA GLY A 57 -5.60 10.57 4.50
C GLY A 57 -6.06 9.58 5.57
N ARG A 58 -7.36 9.50 5.79
CA ARG A 58 -7.97 8.52 6.70
C ARG A 58 -8.32 7.26 5.89
N VAL A 59 -7.73 6.13 6.26
CA VAL A 59 -8.13 4.80 5.76
C VAL A 59 -9.11 4.22 6.78
N THR A 60 -10.34 3.96 6.36
CA THR A 60 -11.32 3.28 7.21
C THR A 60 -11.06 1.78 7.14
N LEU A 61 -10.71 1.20 8.28
CA LEU A 61 -10.54 -0.24 8.45
C LEU A 61 -11.82 -0.81 9.06
N ALA A 62 -12.19 -2.04 8.70
CA ALA A 62 -13.32 -2.71 9.31
C ALA A 62 -13.04 -2.95 10.81
N ALA A 63 -14.00 -2.64 11.68
CA ALA A 63 -13.83 -2.75 13.12
C ALA A 63 -13.54 -4.19 13.59
N ASP A 64 -14.06 -5.17 12.84
CA ASP A 64 -13.99 -6.60 13.19
C ASP A 64 -12.89 -7.34 12.42
N GLY A 65 -12.09 -6.61 11.63
CA GLY A 65 -11.01 -7.20 10.84
C GLY A 65 -9.81 -7.58 11.70
N ASP A 66 -9.18 -8.71 11.39
CA ASP A 66 -7.85 -9.03 11.91
C ASP A 66 -6.76 -8.16 11.25
N ALA A 67 -5.54 -8.23 11.79
CA ALA A 67 -4.38 -7.51 11.28
C ALA A 67 -4.10 -7.76 9.79
N GLY A 68 -4.41 -8.95 9.28
CA GLY A 68 -4.24 -9.31 7.88
C GLY A 68 -5.25 -8.57 6.99
N ALA A 69 -6.53 -8.60 7.37
CA ALA A 69 -7.59 -7.87 6.67
C ALA A 69 -7.32 -6.35 6.66
N HIS A 70 -6.83 -5.81 7.79
CA HIS A 70 -6.41 -4.41 7.88
C HIS A 70 -5.24 -4.08 6.97
N GLY A 71 -4.24 -4.96 6.91
CA GLY A 71 -3.05 -4.76 6.07
C GLY A 71 -3.39 -4.81 4.59
N GLN A 72 -4.32 -5.68 4.21
CA GLN A 72 -4.82 -5.75 2.84
C GLN A 72 -5.59 -4.47 2.45
N ALA A 73 -6.49 -3.99 3.30
CA ALA A 73 -7.22 -2.74 3.07
C ALA A 73 -6.27 -1.54 2.98
N LEU A 74 -5.25 -1.48 3.86
CA LEU A 74 -4.22 -0.46 3.82
C LEU A 74 -3.40 -0.53 2.53
N GLY A 75 -2.97 -1.71 2.10
CA GLY A 75 -2.19 -1.87 0.87
C GLY A 75 -2.96 -1.49 -0.39
N GLN A 76 -4.26 -1.78 -0.44
CA GLN A 76 -5.12 -1.27 -1.51
C GLN A 76 -5.21 0.26 -1.49
N ALA A 77 -5.35 0.87 -0.32
CA ALA A 77 -5.38 2.33 -0.19
C ALA A 77 -4.05 2.97 -0.64
N VAL A 78 -2.90 2.38 -0.25
CA VAL A 78 -1.57 2.85 -0.67
C VAL A 78 -1.36 2.67 -2.17
N ALA A 79 -1.76 1.53 -2.74
CA ALA A 79 -1.67 1.28 -4.17
C ALA A 79 -2.45 2.31 -5.01
N ARG A 80 -3.65 2.71 -4.56
CA ARG A 80 -4.44 3.76 -5.22
C ARG A 80 -3.75 5.13 -5.22
N LEU A 81 -2.95 5.43 -4.20
CA LEU A 81 -2.16 6.68 -4.15
C LEU A 81 -0.96 6.63 -5.08
N LEU A 82 -0.36 5.44 -5.23
CA LEU A 82 0.76 5.20 -6.14
C LEU A 82 0.32 5.23 -7.60
N MET A 83 -0.93 4.83 -7.89
CA MET A 83 -1.48 4.69 -9.24
C MET A 83 -2.78 5.49 -9.41
N PRO A 84 -2.72 6.84 -9.38
CA PRO A 84 -3.91 7.64 -9.64
C PRO A 84 -4.37 7.41 -11.08
N GLY A 85 -5.50 6.72 -11.27
CA GLY A 85 -6.13 6.46 -12.57
C GLY A 85 -6.20 5.00 -13.02
N VAL A 86 -5.61 4.05 -12.29
CA VAL A 86 -5.81 2.61 -12.54
C VAL A 86 -7.02 2.15 -11.71
N GLY A 87 -8.23 2.48 -12.19
CA GLY A 87 -9.46 2.16 -11.48
C GLY A 87 -10.64 3.02 -11.91
N THR A 88 -11.17 2.73 -13.09
CA THR A 88 -12.60 2.83 -13.43
C THR A 88 -13.00 1.55 -14.13
#